data_AF-A0A368NQL7-F1
#
_entry.id   AF-A0A368NQL7-F1
#
_cell.length_a   1.000
_cell.length_b   1.000
_cell.length_c   1.000
_cell.angle_alpha   90.00
_cell.angle_beta   90.00
_cell.angle_gamma   90.00
#
_symmetry.space_group_name_H-M   'P 1'
#
loop_
_entity.id
_entity.type
_entity.pdbx_description
1 polymer ?
#
loop_
_entity_poly.entity_id
_entity_poly.type
_entity_poly.pdbx_seq_one_letter_code
_entity_poly.pdbx_strand_id
1 'polypeptide(L)'
;MDDKEGEPGDSRRLPLRLSFSHPFTLIRRIFGNAVFSSLTRRIVFFNLAALIVLVAGIMYLNQFREGLIDARVESLLTQGEIIAGAISASASVDTNSITIDPQKLLELQAGQSITPVPNDEDLEFPIKPERVAPVLRRLISPTRTRARLFDADANLLLDSRHLYSRGQVLRYDLPPVEGDTGSWTEWLAKQFNRMLQPSNVPLYKEAPGGDGSIYPEVMNALTGVRGAVVRVTEQGELIVSVAVPVQRFRAVLGVLLLSTQAGDIDKIVHAERLAILRVFGVATLVNIVLSLLLSSTIANPLRRLSAAAIRVRRGAKEREEIPDFSARQDEIGNLSVALREMTTALYDRIDAIESFAADVSHELKNPLTSLRSAVETLPLAKTDVSKQRLLDVIQHDVRRLDRLISDISDASRLDAELARTDAAPVDMEVVLGNLVEISRQIRSSKKPVDIEYVVEHKQGQKVRYIVNGHDLRIGQIVTNLIENARSFVPEKQGRIMVRLSRTRSRCVVQVEDNGPGILVENIDRIFERFYTDRPDGESFGQNSGLGLSISRQIAEAHGGSLRAENILEPETARILGARFILTLPAEPSP
;
A
#
# COMPACT_ATOMS: atom_id res chain seq x y z
N MET A 1 -67.87 -32.63 -32.54
CA MET A 1 -68.37 -32.34 -31.18
C MET A 1 -67.17 -32.20 -30.27
N ASP A 2 -66.75 -31.04 -29.79
CA ASP A 2 -67.24 -29.67 -29.90
C ASP A 2 -66.03 -28.72 -29.78
N ASP A 3 -66.03 -27.64 -30.57
CA ASP A 3 -65.67 -26.24 -30.26
C ASP A 3 -64.88 -25.96 -28.95
N LYS A 4 -63.89 -25.05 -28.85
CA LYS A 4 -63.57 -23.83 -29.61
C LYS A 4 -62.26 -23.18 -29.08
N GLU A 5 -61.53 -22.53 -29.99
CA GLU A 5 -60.89 -21.19 -29.92
C GLU A 5 -60.04 -20.71 -28.71
N GLY A 6 -58.84 -20.18 -29.03
CA GLY A 6 -58.34 -18.93 -28.44
C GLY A 6 -56.89 -18.92 -27.89
N GLU A 7 -55.91 -18.58 -28.73
CA GLU A 7 -54.68 -17.86 -28.30
C GLU A 7 -55.02 -16.35 -28.04
N PRO A 8 -54.19 -15.49 -27.37
CA PRO A 8 -52.72 -15.52 -27.33
C PRO A 8 -52.01 -15.04 -26.02
N GLY A 9 -50.70 -15.34 -25.94
CA GLY A 9 -49.64 -14.46 -25.43
C GLY A 9 -49.73 -13.86 -24.03
N ASP A 10 -49.05 -14.47 -23.04
CA ASP A 10 -48.57 -13.75 -21.85
C ASP A 10 -47.04 -13.86 -21.73
N SER A 11 -46.40 -12.74 -22.08
CA SER A 11 -44.98 -12.48 -21.91
C SER A 11 -44.59 -12.50 -20.43
N ARG A 12 -44.06 -13.63 -19.95
CA ARG A 12 -43.37 -13.72 -18.65
C ARG A 12 -42.16 -12.79 -18.62
N ARG A 13 -42.35 -11.57 -18.14
CA ARG A 13 -41.28 -10.70 -17.67
C ARG A 13 -40.66 -11.32 -16.42
N LEU A 14 -39.45 -11.86 -16.55
CA LEU A 14 -38.57 -12.15 -15.42
C LEU A 14 -38.31 -10.85 -14.63
N PRO A 15 -38.47 -10.81 -13.30
CA PRO A 15 -37.97 -9.69 -12.54
C PRO A 15 -36.44 -9.76 -12.52
N LEU A 16 -35.79 -8.78 -13.14
CA LEU A 16 -34.39 -8.43 -12.89
C LEU A 16 -34.23 -8.09 -11.40
N ARG A 17 -33.95 -9.11 -10.58
CA ARG A 17 -33.41 -8.91 -9.24
C ARG A 17 -31.99 -8.39 -9.40
N LEU A 18 -31.85 -7.07 -9.42
CA LEU A 18 -30.61 -6.38 -9.08
C LEU A 18 -30.21 -6.83 -7.67
N SER A 19 -29.27 -7.76 -7.60
CA SER A 19 -28.63 -8.20 -6.38
C SER A 19 -27.86 -7.03 -5.77
N PHE A 20 -28.50 -6.28 -4.87
CA PHE A 20 -27.81 -5.42 -3.91
C PHE A 20 -27.03 -6.31 -2.93
N SER A 21 -25.79 -6.63 -3.30
CA SER A 21 -24.83 -7.20 -2.37
C SER A 21 -24.63 -6.21 -1.21
N HIS A 22 -24.99 -6.66 -0.01
CA HIS A 22 -24.92 -5.84 1.20
C HIS A 22 -23.49 -5.34 1.45
N PRO A 23 -23.27 -4.04 1.79
CA PRO A 23 -21.94 -3.50 2.08
C PRO A 23 -21.24 -4.24 3.24
N PHE A 24 -22.02 -4.87 4.14
CA PHE A 24 -21.51 -5.66 5.27
C PHE A 24 -20.73 -6.93 4.89
N THR A 25 -21.05 -7.60 3.77
CA THR A 25 -20.29 -8.80 3.36
C THR A 25 -18.95 -8.44 2.75
N LEU A 26 -18.87 -7.30 2.06
CA LEU A 26 -17.63 -6.74 1.54
C LEU A 26 -16.69 -6.33 2.68
N ILE A 27 -17.21 -5.62 3.68
CA ILE A 27 -16.46 -5.22 4.88
C ILE A 27 -15.94 -6.45 5.62
N ARG A 28 -16.76 -7.47 5.87
CA ARG A 28 -16.30 -8.67 6.58
C ARG A 28 -15.21 -9.44 5.83
N ARG A 29 -15.25 -9.50 4.50
CA ARG A 29 -14.23 -10.18 3.67
C ARG A 29 -12.92 -9.39 3.59
N ILE A 30 -13.01 -8.06 3.56
CA ILE A 30 -11.87 -7.13 3.56
C ILE A 30 -11.14 -7.16 4.91
N PHE A 31 -11.88 -7.07 6.01
CA PHE A 31 -11.31 -6.93 7.36
C PHE A 31 -10.91 -8.28 7.99
N GLY A 32 -11.61 -9.38 7.68
CA GLY A 32 -11.38 -10.68 8.33
C GLY A 32 -9.97 -11.26 8.15
N ASN A 33 -9.37 -11.07 6.97
CA ASN A 33 -8.01 -11.53 6.68
C ASN A 33 -6.93 -10.44 6.84
N ALA A 34 -7.33 -9.16 6.85
CA ALA A 34 -6.39 -8.04 6.98
C ALA A 34 -5.89 -7.87 8.42
N VAL A 35 -6.75 -8.08 9.42
CA VAL A 35 -6.44 -7.82 10.84
C VAL A 35 -5.31 -8.71 11.38
N PHE A 36 -5.09 -9.89 10.83
CA PHE A 36 -4.09 -10.85 11.35
C PHE A 36 -2.73 -10.84 10.62
N SER A 37 -2.56 -10.08 9.53
CA SER A 37 -1.26 -10.02 8.84
C SER A 37 -0.21 -9.28 9.68
N SER A 38 1.03 -9.78 9.70
CA SER A 38 2.15 -9.15 10.41
C SER A 38 2.44 -7.73 9.90
N LEU A 39 2.20 -7.48 8.61
CA LEU A 39 2.38 -6.17 7.99
C LEU A 39 1.29 -5.18 8.42
N THR A 40 0.02 -5.59 8.45
CA THR A 40 -1.08 -4.74 8.97
C THR A 40 -0.82 -4.33 10.40
N ARG A 41 -0.40 -5.27 11.25
CA ARG A 41 -0.07 -5.00 12.65
C ARG A 41 1.05 -3.98 12.77
N ARG A 42 2.08 -4.05 11.92
CA ARG A 42 3.15 -3.05 11.88
C ARG A 42 2.64 -1.67 11.44
N ILE A 43 1.86 -1.57 10.37
CA ILE A 43 1.31 -0.30 9.88
C ILE A 43 0.46 0.37 10.98
N VAL A 44 -0.48 -0.38 11.57
CA VAL A 44 -1.33 0.12 12.65
C VAL A 44 -0.49 0.52 13.87
N PHE A 45 0.50 -0.29 14.25
CA PHE A 45 1.37 0.00 15.38
C PHE A 45 2.14 1.30 15.20
N PHE A 46 2.81 1.53 14.05
CA PHE A 46 3.58 2.75 13.82
C PHE A 46 2.69 3.99 13.78
N ASN A 47 1.55 3.92 13.11
CA ASN A 47 0.59 5.04 13.07
C ASN A 47 0.03 5.36 14.47
N LEU A 48 -0.28 4.33 15.26
CA LEU A 48 -0.78 4.51 16.61
C LEU A 48 0.30 5.03 17.56
N ALA A 49 1.54 4.54 17.46
CA ALA A 49 2.66 4.99 18.28
C ALA A 49 2.93 6.49 18.10
N ALA A 50 2.96 6.97 16.86
CA ALA A 50 3.14 8.40 16.57
C ALA A 50 2.01 9.24 17.19
N LEU A 51 0.76 8.78 17.09
CA LEU A 51 -0.38 9.45 17.68
C LEU A 51 -0.29 9.47 19.22
N ILE A 52 0.08 8.36 19.85
CA ILE A 52 0.25 8.26 21.30
C ILE A 52 1.32 9.22 21.78
N VAL A 53 2.47 9.31 21.10
CA VAL A 53 3.55 10.25 21.44
C VAL A 53 3.06 11.69 21.36
N LEU A 54 2.29 12.04 20.32
CA LEU A 54 1.71 13.37 20.17
C LEU A 54 0.71 13.68 21.31
N VAL A 55 -0.19 12.75 21.63
CA VAL A 55 -1.17 12.91 22.71
C VAL A 55 -0.44 13.10 24.03
N ALA A 56 0.53 12.23 24.32
CA ALA A 56 1.32 12.28 25.55
C ALA A 56 2.09 13.60 25.68
N GLY A 57 2.65 14.11 24.58
CA GLY A 57 3.32 15.41 24.54
C GLY A 57 2.38 16.56 24.88
N ILE A 58 1.22 16.64 24.22
CA ILE A 58 0.20 17.68 24.50
C ILE A 58 -0.29 17.58 25.95
N MET A 59 -0.50 16.36 26.41
CA MET A 59 -0.95 16.08 27.76
C MET A 59 0.07 16.47 28.84
N TYR A 60 1.36 16.42 28.50
CA TYR A 60 2.46 16.74 29.41
C TYR A 60 2.70 18.25 29.55
N LEU A 61 2.38 19.04 28.51
CA LEU A 61 2.58 20.49 28.54
C LEU A 61 1.65 21.15 29.57
N ASN A 62 2.23 21.62 30.68
CA ASN A 62 1.53 22.33 31.76
C ASN A 62 1.15 23.79 31.43
N GLN A 63 1.49 24.27 30.23
CA GLN A 63 1.34 25.67 29.82
C GLN A 63 -0.10 26.18 29.96
N PHE A 64 -1.10 25.31 29.70
CA PHE A 64 -2.50 25.70 29.84
C PHE A 64 -2.92 25.91 31.31
N ARG A 65 -2.42 25.06 32.21
CA ARG A 65 -2.72 25.14 33.63
C ARG A 65 -2.11 26.38 34.28
N GLU A 66 -0.88 26.72 33.91
CA GLU A 66 -0.20 27.94 34.37
C GLU A 66 -0.97 29.20 33.94
N GLY A 67 -1.38 29.27 32.66
CA GLY A 67 -2.18 30.39 32.16
C GLY A 67 -3.54 30.55 32.88
N LEU A 68 -4.21 29.44 33.23
CA LEU A 68 -5.44 29.50 34.03
C LEU A 68 -5.20 30.02 35.46
N ILE A 69 -4.09 29.62 36.07
CA ILE A 69 -3.72 30.07 37.42
C ILE A 69 -3.46 31.59 37.38
N ASP A 70 -2.66 32.07 36.43
CA ASP A 70 -2.33 33.49 36.30
C ASP A 70 -3.59 34.35 36.04
N ALA A 71 -4.44 33.93 35.10
CA ALA A 71 -5.70 34.61 34.83
C ALA A 71 -6.62 34.62 36.07
N ARG A 72 -6.60 33.55 36.87
CA ARG A 72 -7.39 33.48 38.11
C ARG A 72 -6.82 34.38 39.20
N VAL A 73 -5.49 34.43 39.36
CA VAL A 73 -4.81 35.35 40.28
C VAL A 73 -5.16 36.79 39.94
N GLU A 74 -5.04 37.19 38.68
CA GLU A 74 -5.35 38.56 38.23
C GLU A 74 -6.83 38.90 38.47
N SER A 75 -7.74 38.00 38.09
CA SER A 75 -9.18 38.17 38.35
C SER A 75 -9.49 38.36 39.83
N LEU A 76 -8.85 37.59 40.72
CA LEU A 76 -9.06 37.71 42.16
C LEU A 76 -8.43 38.98 42.76
N LEU A 77 -7.29 39.43 42.23
CA LEU A 77 -6.68 40.71 42.62
C LEU A 77 -7.61 41.87 42.29
N THR A 78 -8.11 41.95 41.06
CA THR A 78 -9.05 43.01 40.65
C THR A 78 -10.34 42.96 41.45
N GLN A 79 -10.90 41.77 41.70
CA GLN A 79 -12.08 41.62 42.55
C GLN A 79 -11.79 42.07 43.99
N GLY A 80 -10.63 41.68 44.54
CA GLY A 80 -10.19 42.06 45.88
C GLY A 80 -10.05 43.57 46.04
N GLU A 81 -9.53 44.27 45.04
CA GLU A 81 -9.41 45.74 45.05
C GLU A 81 -10.76 46.44 45.04
N ILE A 82 -11.69 45.98 44.21
CA ILE A 82 -13.06 46.53 44.17
C ILE A 82 -13.76 46.31 45.50
N ILE A 83 -13.65 45.10 46.07
CA ILE A 83 -14.29 44.76 47.35
C ILE A 83 -13.62 45.54 48.49
N ALA A 84 -12.29 45.59 48.55
CA ALA A 84 -11.55 46.34 49.56
C ALA A 84 -11.88 47.84 49.51
N GLY A 85 -12.00 48.42 48.31
CA GLY A 85 -12.46 49.79 48.12
C GLY A 85 -13.89 50.02 48.62
N ALA A 86 -14.80 49.09 48.34
CA ALA A 86 -16.19 49.15 48.84
C ALA A 86 -16.26 49.00 50.37
N ILE A 87 -15.45 48.11 50.96
CA ILE A 87 -15.33 47.94 52.42
C ILE A 87 -14.82 49.23 53.05
N SER A 88 -13.73 49.79 52.52
CA SER A 88 -13.14 51.05 52.98
C SER A 88 -14.15 52.20 52.96
N ALA A 89 -14.99 52.28 51.93
CA ALA A 89 -16.07 53.26 51.83
C ALA A 89 -17.21 53.04 52.86
N SER A 90 -17.53 51.77 53.17
CA SER A 90 -18.59 51.41 54.14
C SER A 90 -18.17 51.53 55.61
N ALA A 91 -16.85 51.48 55.89
CA ALA A 91 -16.26 51.54 57.23
C ALA A 91 -16.21 52.96 57.82
N SER A 92 -17.09 53.87 57.39
CA SER A 92 -17.12 55.24 57.91
C SER A 92 -17.60 55.24 59.37
N VAL A 93 -16.67 55.43 60.30
CA VAL A 93 -16.94 56.00 61.62
C VAL A 93 -16.78 57.51 61.46
N ASP A 94 -17.76 58.30 61.87
CA ASP A 94 -17.61 59.75 62.04
C ASP A 94 -16.66 59.98 63.22
N THR A 95 -15.35 59.88 63.00
CA THR A 95 -14.31 60.07 64.04
C THR A 95 -14.25 61.51 64.56
N ASN A 96 -15.21 62.36 64.19
CA ASN A 96 -15.34 63.74 64.62
C ASN A 96 -16.65 64.02 65.37
N SER A 97 -17.42 63.00 65.79
CA SER A 97 -18.51 63.25 66.73
C SER A 97 -17.92 63.49 68.12
N ILE A 98 -17.64 64.77 68.42
CA ILE A 98 -17.38 65.21 69.78
C ILE A 98 -18.68 64.99 70.57
N THR A 99 -18.77 63.87 71.28
CA THR A 99 -19.92 63.57 72.13
C THR A 99 -19.80 64.41 73.39
N ILE A 100 -20.41 65.60 73.40
CA ILE A 100 -20.49 66.43 74.60
C ILE A 100 -21.67 65.90 75.43
N ASP A 101 -21.37 65.34 76.60
CA ASP A 101 -22.39 64.90 77.55
C ASP A 101 -23.22 66.12 78.02
N PRO A 102 -24.53 66.20 77.68
CA PRO A 102 -25.35 67.35 77.99
C PRO A 102 -25.55 67.56 79.50
N GLN A 103 -25.35 66.53 80.33
CA GLN A 103 -25.41 66.67 81.79
C GLN A 103 -24.18 67.40 82.34
N LYS A 104 -22.99 67.21 81.77
CA LYS A 104 -21.79 67.98 82.17
C LYS A 104 -21.85 69.45 81.77
N LEU A 105 -22.59 69.78 80.70
CA LEU A 105 -22.85 71.16 80.29
C LEU A 105 -23.70 71.93 81.32
N LEU A 106 -24.59 71.25 82.05
CA LEU A 106 -25.48 71.84 83.06
C LEU A 106 -24.79 72.09 84.41
N GLU A 107 -23.62 71.47 84.64
CA GLU A 107 -22.84 71.60 85.88
C GLU A 107 -21.79 72.74 85.81
N LEU A 108 -21.64 73.41 84.66
CA LEU A 108 -20.64 74.47 84.46
C LEU A 108 -21.08 75.79 85.12
N GLN A 109 -20.27 76.28 86.06
CA GLN A 109 -20.38 77.66 86.59
C GLN A 109 -19.64 78.66 85.69
N ALA A 110 -20.07 79.92 85.70
CA ALA A 110 -19.53 80.98 84.84
C ALA A 110 -18.00 81.09 84.94
N GLY A 111 -17.30 80.79 83.83
CA GLY A 111 -15.85 80.86 83.70
C GLY A 111 -15.12 79.50 83.54
N GLN A 112 -15.83 78.37 83.61
CA GLN A 112 -15.24 77.04 83.35
C GLN A 112 -15.36 76.64 81.87
N SER A 113 -14.29 76.04 81.33
CA SER A 113 -14.28 75.40 80.01
C SER A 113 -14.16 73.88 80.16
N ILE A 114 -14.84 73.14 79.28
CA ILE A 114 -14.65 71.69 79.16
C ILE A 114 -13.53 71.47 78.14
N THR A 115 -12.45 70.82 78.58
CA THR A 115 -11.50 70.19 77.65
C THR A 115 -12.10 68.87 77.17
N PRO A 116 -12.29 68.65 75.86
CA PRO A 116 -12.71 67.35 75.35
C PRO A 116 -11.69 66.30 75.81
N VAL A 117 -12.15 65.31 76.57
CA VAL A 117 -11.34 64.13 76.87
C VAL A 117 -11.46 63.23 75.63
N PRO A 118 -10.35 62.82 74.99
CA PRO A 118 -10.42 61.79 73.98
C PRO A 118 -11.06 60.56 74.63
N ASN A 119 -12.15 60.06 74.06
CA ASN A 119 -12.76 58.85 74.56
C ASN A 119 -11.77 57.71 74.24
N ASP A 120 -11.24 57.00 75.25
CA ASP A 120 -10.37 55.84 75.03
C ASP A 120 -11.10 54.69 74.29
N GLU A 121 -12.41 54.81 74.07
CA GLU A 121 -13.20 53.96 73.15
C GLU A 121 -12.84 54.16 71.66
N ASP A 122 -12.05 55.18 71.30
CA ASP A 122 -11.59 55.42 69.92
C ASP A 122 -10.38 54.55 69.49
N LEU A 123 -9.96 53.60 70.33
CA LEU A 123 -9.14 52.45 69.91
C LEU A 123 -9.96 51.40 69.11
N GLU A 124 -11.25 51.68 68.84
CA GLU A 124 -12.07 50.87 67.96
C GLU A 124 -11.50 50.82 66.54
N PHE A 125 -11.06 49.64 66.16
CA PHE A 125 -10.82 49.23 64.79
C PHE A 125 -11.92 49.79 63.84
N PRO A 126 -11.56 50.56 62.79
CA PRO A 126 -12.54 51.37 62.04
C PRO A 126 -13.55 50.55 61.23
N ILE A 127 -13.30 49.26 61.01
CA ILE A 127 -14.19 48.41 60.22
C ILE A 127 -15.13 47.63 61.15
N LYS A 128 -16.32 48.20 61.43
CA LYS A 128 -17.36 47.52 62.23
C LYS A 128 -17.95 46.32 61.47
N PRO A 129 -17.85 45.06 61.99
CA PRO A 129 -18.31 43.86 61.29
C PRO A 129 -19.78 43.91 60.84
N GLU A 130 -20.64 44.56 61.63
CA GLU A 130 -22.09 44.69 61.36
C GLU A 130 -22.41 45.48 60.09
N ARG A 131 -21.58 46.48 59.73
CA ARG A 131 -21.75 47.30 58.53
C ARG A 131 -21.14 46.65 57.29
N VAL A 132 -20.07 45.88 57.48
CA VAL A 132 -19.29 45.31 56.39
C VAL A 132 -19.81 43.95 55.96
N ALA A 133 -20.35 43.14 56.87
CA ALA A 133 -20.90 41.82 56.56
C ALA A 133 -21.97 41.83 55.44
N PRO A 134 -22.95 42.75 55.40
CA PRO A 134 -23.94 42.82 54.31
C PRO A 134 -23.33 43.18 52.94
N VAL A 135 -22.34 44.09 52.94
CA VAL A 135 -21.63 44.52 51.71
C VAL A 135 -20.78 43.38 51.17
N LEU A 136 -20.00 42.75 52.05
CA LEU A 136 -19.14 41.60 51.74
C LEU A 136 -19.97 40.44 51.15
N ARG A 137 -21.13 40.14 51.75
CA ARG A 137 -22.05 39.10 51.26
C ARG A 137 -22.53 39.38 49.84
N ARG A 138 -22.96 40.60 49.54
CA ARG A 138 -23.53 40.96 48.24
C ARG A 138 -22.50 40.87 47.11
N LEU A 139 -21.23 41.15 47.42
CA LEU A 139 -20.15 41.13 46.46
C LEU A 139 -19.55 39.73 46.22
N ILE A 140 -19.63 38.82 47.19
CA ILE A 140 -19.03 37.47 47.10
C ILE A 140 -20.03 36.39 46.68
N SER A 141 -21.31 36.53 47.02
CA SER A 141 -22.33 35.53 46.66
C SER A 141 -22.34 35.13 45.18
N PRO A 142 -22.07 36.04 44.21
CA PRO A 142 -22.03 35.69 42.78
C PRO A 142 -20.74 34.96 42.34
N THR A 143 -19.64 35.08 43.10
CA THR A 143 -18.29 34.74 42.61
C THR A 143 -17.78 33.37 43.07
N ARG A 144 -18.54 32.64 43.92
CA ARG A 144 -18.14 31.37 44.55
C ARG A 144 -16.74 31.42 45.21
N THR A 145 -16.30 32.59 45.65
CA THR A 145 -15.03 32.78 46.35
C THR A 145 -15.26 32.77 47.86
N ARG A 146 -14.26 32.34 48.63
CA ARG A 146 -14.25 32.57 50.08
C ARG A 146 -13.53 33.89 50.33
N ALA A 147 -14.11 34.78 51.13
CA ALA A 147 -13.40 35.94 51.63
C ALA A 147 -13.24 35.88 53.13
N ARG A 148 -12.06 36.29 53.59
CA ARG A 148 -11.74 36.49 54.99
C ARG A 148 -11.24 37.91 55.17
N LEU A 149 -11.79 38.63 56.13
CA LEU A 149 -11.37 39.96 56.50
C LEU A 149 -10.58 39.89 57.80
N PHE A 150 -9.36 40.41 57.79
CA PHE A 150 -8.48 40.48 58.94
C PHE A 150 -8.31 41.93 59.40
N ASP A 151 -8.11 42.12 60.70
CA ASP A 151 -7.75 43.42 61.28
C ASP A 151 -6.27 43.77 61.02
N ALA A 152 -5.82 44.89 61.59
CA ALA A 152 -4.43 45.35 61.48
C ALA A 152 -3.43 44.43 62.22
N ASP A 153 -3.90 43.65 63.20
CA ASP A 153 -3.13 42.69 63.99
C ASP A 153 -3.22 41.25 63.42
N ALA A 154 -3.79 41.10 62.22
CA ALA A 154 -4.02 39.84 61.53
C ALA A 154 -5.05 38.89 62.20
N ASN A 155 -5.91 39.36 63.09
CA ASN A 155 -7.01 38.54 63.62
C ASN A 155 -8.19 38.51 62.64
N LEU A 156 -8.82 37.34 62.49
CA LEU A 156 -10.00 37.17 61.64
C LEU A 156 -11.23 37.87 62.23
N LEU A 157 -11.80 38.78 61.45
CA LEU A 157 -13.01 39.53 61.82
C LEU A 157 -14.27 38.94 61.19
N LEU A 158 -14.18 38.59 59.91
CA LEU A 158 -15.28 38.07 59.12
C LEU A 158 -14.79 36.96 58.20
N ASP A 159 -15.52 35.85 58.14
CA ASP A 159 -15.33 34.79 57.16
C ASP A 159 -16.63 34.56 56.41
N SER A 160 -16.56 34.62 55.09
CA SER A 160 -17.73 34.48 54.23
C SER A 160 -18.42 33.11 54.38
N ARG A 161 -17.71 32.07 54.85
CA ARG A 161 -18.29 30.76 55.16
C ARG A 161 -19.22 30.79 56.38
N HIS A 162 -19.01 31.71 57.32
CA HIS A 162 -19.65 31.73 58.64
C HIS A 162 -20.58 32.95 58.85
N LEU A 163 -20.90 33.71 57.80
CA LEU A 163 -21.74 34.93 57.84
C LEU A 163 -23.20 34.68 58.30
N TYR A 164 -23.62 33.44 58.56
CA TYR A 164 -24.99 33.06 58.96
C TYR A 164 -25.13 32.65 60.45
N SER A 165 -24.15 32.92 61.30
CA SER A 165 -24.11 32.41 62.69
C SER A 165 -25.11 33.04 63.68
N ARG A 166 -26.31 33.44 63.24
CA ARG A 166 -27.48 33.57 64.14
C ARG A 166 -28.64 32.74 63.57
N GLY A 167 -28.77 31.50 64.05
CA GLY A 167 -30.05 30.79 64.12
C GLY A 167 -30.33 29.64 63.14
N GLN A 168 -29.39 29.18 62.30
CA GLN A 168 -29.61 27.99 61.46
C GLN A 168 -28.50 26.94 61.65
N VAL A 169 -28.93 25.68 61.75
CA VAL A 169 -28.15 24.46 62.00
C VAL A 169 -26.88 24.44 61.13
N LEU A 170 -25.74 24.18 61.76
CA LEU A 170 -24.45 23.90 61.12
C LEU A 170 -24.63 22.77 60.10
N ARG A 171 -24.82 23.11 58.83
CA ARG A 171 -24.72 22.13 57.75
C ARG A 171 -23.24 22.02 57.41
N TYR A 172 -22.57 21.10 58.09
CA TYR A 172 -21.32 20.57 57.56
C TYR A 172 -21.70 19.89 56.24
N ASP A 173 -21.28 20.45 55.11
CA ASP A 173 -21.21 19.67 53.88
C ASP A 173 -20.21 18.56 54.18
N LEU A 174 -20.74 17.38 54.52
CA LEU A 174 -19.95 16.17 54.62
C LEU A 174 -19.20 16.03 53.29
N PRO A 175 -17.91 15.65 53.31
CA PRO A 175 -17.22 15.33 52.06
C PRO A 175 -18.10 14.37 51.26
N PRO A 176 -18.24 14.57 49.94
CA PRO A 176 -19.05 13.69 49.12
C PRO A 176 -18.64 12.26 49.43
N VAL A 177 -19.62 11.37 49.64
CA VAL A 177 -19.37 9.96 49.86
C VAL A 177 -18.53 9.49 48.68
N GLU A 178 -17.24 9.26 48.92
CA GLU A 178 -16.36 8.59 47.97
C GLU A 178 -17.02 7.24 47.70
N GLY A 179 -17.67 7.13 46.55
CA GLY A 179 -18.10 5.85 46.03
C GLY A 179 -16.83 5.06 45.76
N ASP A 180 -16.41 4.26 46.73
CA ASP A 180 -15.28 3.34 46.64
C ASP A 180 -15.62 2.15 45.72
N THR A 181 -15.97 2.46 44.47
CA THR A 181 -15.89 1.52 43.37
C THR A 181 -14.61 1.86 42.63
N GLY A 182 -13.48 1.38 43.14
CA GLY A 182 -12.16 1.53 42.54
C GLY A 182 -12.13 0.95 41.12
N SER A 183 -12.58 1.76 40.16
CA SER A 183 -12.46 1.49 38.74
C SER A 183 -11.00 1.73 38.37
N TRP A 184 -10.39 0.83 37.61
CA TRP A 184 -9.04 0.99 37.07
C TRP A 184 -8.82 2.36 36.39
N THR A 185 -9.89 2.97 35.90
CA THR A 185 -9.91 4.31 35.33
C THR A 185 -9.57 5.41 36.33
N GLU A 186 -10.07 5.34 37.57
CA GLU A 186 -9.75 6.31 38.63
C GLU A 186 -8.34 6.14 39.16
N TRP A 187 -7.86 4.90 39.28
CA TRP A 187 -6.46 4.63 39.64
C TRP A 187 -5.50 5.18 38.58
N LEU A 188 -5.77 4.92 37.29
CA LEU A 188 -5.00 5.48 36.17
C LEU A 188 -5.05 7.02 36.17
N ALA A 189 -6.22 7.61 36.38
CA ALA A 189 -6.38 9.06 36.44
C ALA A 189 -5.60 9.67 37.61
N LYS A 190 -5.62 9.06 38.80
CA LYS A 190 -4.86 9.50 39.98
C LYS A 190 -3.35 9.41 39.75
N GLN A 191 -2.85 8.30 39.19
CA GLN A 191 -1.43 8.14 38.87
C GLN A 191 -0.96 9.15 37.80
N PHE A 192 -1.76 9.35 36.77
CA PHE A 192 -1.47 10.27 35.69
C PHE A 192 -1.48 11.74 36.16
N ASN A 193 -2.44 12.12 37.00
CA ASN A 193 -2.46 13.45 37.63
C ASN A 193 -1.25 13.66 38.54
N ARG A 194 -0.86 12.65 39.33
CA ARG A 194 0.30 12.74 40.22
C ARG A 194 1.62 12.90 39.46
N MET A 195 1.74 12.31 38.27
CA MET A 195 2.91 12.47 37.40
C MET A 195 3.03 13.88 36.79
N LEU A 196 1.91 14.61 36.69
CA LEU A 196 1.83 15.92 36.04
C LEU A 196 1.65 17.10 37.03
N GLN A 197 1.53 16.81 38.33
CA GLN A 197 1.45 17.85 39.37
C GLN A 197 2.79 18.59 39.51
N PRO A 198 2.80 19.93 39.63
CA PRO A 198 4.02 20.69 39.88
C PRO A 198 4.63 20.27 41.21
N SER A 199 5.90 19.92 41.19
CA SER A 199 6.60 19.33 42.34
C SER A 199 6.85 20.29 43.51
N ASN A 200 6.39 21.55 43.46
CA ASN A 200 6.89 22.62 44.34
C ASN A 200 5.82 23.62 44.86
N VAL A 201 4.56 23.19 44.97
CA VAL A 201 3.49 24.03 45.54
C VAL A 201 3.30 23.76 47.04
N PRO A 202 3.28 24.79 47.90
CA PRO A 202 3.16 24.61 49.35
C PRO A 202 1.78 24.06 49.74
N LEU A 203 1.74 23.26 50.79
CA LEU A 203 0.52 22.63 51.30
C LEU A 203 -0.37 23.66 52.02
N TYR A 204 -1.66 23.67 51.71
CA TYR A 204 -2.65 24.49 52.38
C TYR A 204 -2.89 23.96 53.81
N LYS A 205 -2.69 24.83 54.80
CA LYS A 205 -3.00 24.58 56.22
C LYS A 205 -3.99 25.63 56.70
N GLU A 206 -5.04 25.21 57.40
CA GLU A 206 -6.02 26.12 58.01
C GLU A 206 -5.63 26.36 59.48
N ALA A 207 -5.51 27.64 59.86
CA ALA A 207 -5.14 28.05 61.22
C ALA A 207 -6.29 27.77 62.21
N PRO A 208 -6.08 26.98 63.28
CA PRO A 208 -7.06 26.90 64.36
C PRO A 208 -7.17 28.29 65.03
N GLY A 209 -8.38 28.86 65.09
CA GLY A 209 -8.61 30.15 65.77
C GLY A 209 -8.55 31.40 64.88
N GLY A 210 -8.35 31.27 63.56
CA GLY A 210 -8.49 32.42 62.64
C GLY A 210 -7.30 33.38 62.62
N ASP A 211 -6.11 32.93 63.03
CA ASP A 211 -4.89 33.73 62.90
C ASP A 211 -4.47 33.90 61.42
N GLY A 212 -4.41 35.15 60.97
CA GLY A 212 -4.03 35.56 59.63
C GLY A 212 -2.52 35.58 59.40
N SER A 213 -1.70 35.55 60.46
CA SER A 213 -0.24 35.62 60.38
C SER A 213 0.40 34.42 59.67
N ILE A 214 -0.31 33.28 59.62
CA ILE A 214 0.09 32.05 58.93
C ILE A 214 0.11 32.23 57.40
N TYR A 215 -0.56 33.27 56.87
CA TYR A 215 -0.62 33.58 55.46
C TYR A 215 0.38 34.70 55.12
N PRO A 216 1.52 34.40 54.46
CA PRO A 216 2.51 35.42 54.11
C PRO A 216 1.94 36.53 53.22
N GLU A 217 0.97 36.21 52.35
CA GLU A 217 0.27 37.20 51.54
C GLU A 217 -0.55 38.18 52.37
N VAL A 218 -1.12 37.76 53.51
CA VAL A 218 -1.86 38.64 54.42
C VAL A 218 -0.89 39.59 55.11
N MET A 219 0.24 39.09 55.60
CA MET A 219 1.29 39.92 56.20
C MET A 219 1.87 40.92 55.20
N ASN A 220 2.07 40.50 53.95
CA ASN A 220 2.53 41.41 52.88
C ASN A 220 1.47 42.49 52.59
N ALA A 221 0.19 42.12 52.53
CA ALA A 221 -0.90 43.08 52.37
C ALA A 221 -1.01 44.07 53.54
N LEU A 222 -0.72 43.67 54.78
CA LEU A 222 -0.68 44.61 55.92
C LEU A 222 0.36 45.74 55.74
N THR A 223 1.43 45.49 54.99
CA THR A 223 2.42 46.54 54.62
C THR A 223 1.92 47.48 53.51
N GLY A 224 0.78 47.17 52.91
CA GLY A 224 0.13 47.93 51.85
C GLY A 224 0.34 47.41 50.44
N VAL A 225 0.98 46.25 50.26
CA VAL A 225 1.26 45.63 48.95
C VAL A 225 0.38 44.38 48.74
N ARG A 226 -0.37 44.33 47.65
CA ARG A 226 -1.18 43.15 47.29
C ARG A 226 -0.29 41.93 47.02
N GLY A 227 -0.75 40.74 47.41
CA GLY A 227 0.00 39.49 47.27
C GLY A 227 -0.89 38.33 46.83
N ALA A 228 -0.30 37.36 46.11
CA ALA A 228 -0.97 36.15 45.67
C ALA A 228 -0.08 34.93 45.92
N VAL A 229 -0.69 33.84 46.37
CA VAL A 229 -0.01 32.56 46.60
C VAL A 229 -0.91 31.43 46.11
N VAL A 230 -0.28 30.45 45.45
CA VAL A 230 -0.93 29.22 45.00
C VAL A 230 -0.55 28.10 45.95
N ARG A 231 -1.56 27.38 46.46
CA ARG A 231 -1.38 26.26 47.40
C ARG A 231 -2.12 25.02 46.92
N VAL A 232 -1.79 23.88 47.52
CA VAL A 232 -2.45 22.60 47.26
C VAL A 232 -3.01 22.00 48.55
N THR A 233 -4.22 21.46 48.52
CA THR A 233 -4.82 20.74 49.66
C THR A 233 -4.15 19.40 49.90
N GLU A 234 -4.43 18.75 51.03
CA GLU A 234 -3.99 17.36 51.29
C GLU A 234 -4.45 16.37 50.20
N GLN A 235 -5.55 16.69 49.52
CA GLN A 235 -6.12 15.89 48.43
C GLN A 235 -5.51 16.19 47.05
N GLY A 236 -4.56 17.14 46.96
CA GLY A 236 -3.90 17.48 45.70
C GLY A 236 -4.63 18.53 44.85
N GLU A 237 -5.64 19.20 45.40
CA GLU A 237 -6.44 20.20 44.69
C GLU A 237 -5.84 21.61 44.83
N LEU A 238 -5.85 22.39 43.75
CA LEU A 238 -5.33 23.75 43.77
C LEU A 238 -6.27 24.73 44.48
N ILE A 239 -5.67 25.61 45.27
CA ILE A 239 -6.30 26.79 45.83
C ILE A 239 -5.44 28.00 45.50
N VAL A 240 -6.05 29.00 44.87
CA VAL A 240 -5.42 30.32 44.67
C VAL A 240 -5.96 31.26 45.74
N SER A 241 -5.05 31.89 46.48
CA SER A 241 -5.35 32.88 47.51
C SER A 241 -4.69 34.21 47.21
N VAL A 242 -5.45 35.28 47.32
CA VAL A 242 -5.03 36.65 47.04
C VAL A 242 -5.39 37.55 48.21
N ALA A 243 -4.42 38.30 48.71
CA ALA A 243 -4.59 39.27 49.79
C ALA A 243 -4.48 40.69 49.24
N VAL A 244 -5.49 41.52 49.55
CA VAL A 244 -5.56 42.92 49.16
C VAL A 244 -5.75 43.79 50.41
N PRO A 245 -4.95 44.86 50.59
CA PRO A 245 -5.11 45.76 51.73
C PRO A 245 -6.38 46.59 51.63
N VAL A 246 -7.11 46.71 52.74
CA VAL A 246 -8.21 47.64 52.89
C VAL A 246 -7.62 48.97 53.37
N GLN A 247 -7.45 49.93 52.46
CA GLN A 247 -6.79 51.20 52.77
C GLN A 247 -7.75 52.38 52.73
N ARG A 248 -7.53 53.36 53.61
CA ARG A 248 -8.21 54.66 53.58
C ARG A 248 -7.21 55.76 53.90
N PHE A 249 -7.18 56.84 53.11
CA PHE A 249 -6.24 57.96 53.29
C PHE A 249 -4.77 57.53 53.51
N ARG A 250 -4.32 56.46 52.82
CA ARG A 250 -2.98 55.83 52.93
C ARG A 250 -2.70 55.06 54.24
N ALA A 251 -3.67 54.89 55.13
CA ALA A 251 -3.58 53.96 56.26
C ALA A 251 -4.17 52.59 55.88
N VAL A 252 -3.48 51.50 56.23
CA VAL A 252 -3.98 50.13 56.08
C VAL A 252 -4.86 49.81 57.29
N LEU A 253 -6.16 49.64 57.04
CA LEU A 253 -7.15 49.36 58.07
C LEU A 253 -7.38 47.87 58.29
N GLY A 254 -6.80 47.00 57.46
CA GLY A 254 -7.00 45.56 57.51
C GLY A 254 -6.73 44.91 56.16
N VAL A 255 -6.96 43.61 56.06
CA VAL A 255 -6.69 42.84 54.84
C VAL A 255 -7.87 41.98 54.44
N LEU A 256 -8.22 42.05 53.15
CA LEU A 256 -9.17 41.14 52.52
C LEU A 256 -8.41 40.01 51.83
N LEU A 257 -8.59 38.79 52.32
CA LEU A 257 -8.07 37.56 51.71
C LEU A 257 -9.19 36.87 50.93
N LEU A 258 -9.06 36.81 49.62
CA LEU A 258 -9.92 36.04 48.73
C LEU A 258 -9.26 34.71 48.38
N SER A 259 -10.01 33.60 48.44
CA SER A 259 -9.53 32.30 47.98
C SER A 259 -10.55 31.59 47.10
N THR A 260 -10.07 30.83 46.12
CA THR A 260 -10.92 29.92 45.33
C THR A 260 -11.43 28.75 46.16
N GLN A 261 -12.43 28.03 45.66
CA GLN A 261 -12.73 26.70 46.20
C GLN A 261 -11.65 25.72 45.74
N ALA A 262 -11.43 24.68 46.53
CA ALA A 262 -10.49 23.63 46.19
C ALA A 262 -11.02 22.89 44.93
N GLY A 263 -10.13 22.68 43.96
CA GLY A 263 -10.42 21.87 42.77
C GLY A 263 -11.16 22.59 41.64
N ASP A 264 -11.42 23.90 41.75
CA ASP A 264 -12.09 24.67 40.69
C ASP A 264 -11.29 24.68 39.38
N ILE A 265 -9.98 24.92 39.47
CA ILE A 265 -9.08 24.92 38.31
C ILE A 265 -8.90 23.50 37.77
N ASP A 266 -8.78 22.51 38.66
CA ASP A 266 -8.58 21.11 38.29
C ASP A 266 -9.79 20.57 37.49
N LYS A 267 -11.03 20.96 37.84
CA LYS A 267 -12.24 20.60 37.07
C LYS A 267 -12.21 21.13 35.64
N ILE A 268 -11.74 22.37 35.44
CA ILE A 268 -11.62 22.99 34.11
C ILE A 268 -10.57 22.24 33.29
N VAL A 269 -9.39 22.02 33.87
CA VAL A 269 -8.30 21.26 33.23
C VAL A 269 -8.75 19.83 32.87
N HIS A 270 -9.50 19.16 33.75
CA HIS A 270 -10.05 17.83 33.48
C HIS A 270 -11.03 17.81 32.31
N ALA A 271 -11.93 18.79 32.24
CA ALA A 271 -12.89 18.89 31.14
C ALA A 271 -12.19 19.09 29.79
N GLU A 272 -11.14 19.91 29.75
CA GLU A 272 -10.36 20.12 28.53
C GLU A 272 -9.54 18.90 28.11
N ARG A 273 -8.88 18.23 29.06
CA ARG A 273 -8.17 16.98 28.78
C ARG A 273 -9.11 15.93 28.19
N LEU A 274 -10.34 15.84 28.70
CA LEU A 274 -11.35 14.94 28.14
C LEU A 274 -11.76 15.34 26.71
N ALA A 275 -11.85 16.64 26.41
CA ALA A 275 -12.11 17.11 25.05
C ALA A 275 -10.96 16.72 24.10
N ILE A 276 -9.70 16.91 24.52
CA ILE A 276 -8.51 16.48 23.78
C ILE A 276 -8.56 14.97 23.52
N LEU A 277 -8.82 14.16 24.56
CA LEU A 277 -8.93 12.70 24.43
C LEU A 277 -10.05 12.27 23.48
N ARG A 278 -11.20 12.97 23.45
CA ARG A 278 -12.29 12.68 22.49
C ARG A 278 -11.86 12.92 21.05
N VAL A 279 -11.21 14.06 20.78
CA VAL A 279 -10.67 14.37 19.44
C VAL A 279 -9.65 13.31 19.02
N PHE A 280 -8.76 12.93 19.93
CA PHE A 280 -7.79 11.86 19.68
C PHE A 280 -8.42 10.48 19.51
N GLY A 281 -9.52 10.18 20.21
CA GLY A 281 -10.29 8.96 20.02
C GLY A 281 -10.84 8.85 18.59
N VAL A 282 -11.41 9.94 18.06
CA VAL A 282 -11.87 10.01 16.67
C VAL A 282 -10.69 9.86 15.70
N ALA A 283 -9.59 10.58 15.92
CA ALA A 283 -8.39 10.48 15.09
C ALA A 283 -7.79 9.06 15.08
N THR A 284 -7.80 8.37 16.23
CA THR A 284 -7.37 6.97 16.38
C THR A 284 -8.25 6.05 15.56
N LEU A 285 -9.57 6.20 15.65
CA LEU A 285 -10.53 5.40 14.89
C LEU A 285 -10.31 5.58 13.38
N VAL A 286 -10.18 6.82 12.91
CA VAL A 286 -9.91 7.13 11.50
C VAL A 286 -8.59 6.49 11.05
N ASN A 287 -7.52 6.61 11.85
CA ASN A 287 -6.23 6.01 11.53
C ASN A 287 -6.28 4.48 11.45
N ILE A 288 -7.03 3.81 12.35
CA ILE A 288 -7.22 2.36 12.31
C ILE A 288 -7.94 1.95 11.02
N VAL A 289 -9.04 2.64 10.69
CA VAL A 289 -9.81 2.37 9.47
C VAL A 289 -8.95 2.56 8.22
N LEU A 290 -8.24 3.69 8.12
CA LEU A 290 -7.36 3.97 6.98
C LEU A 290 -6.23 2.95 6.85
N SER A 291 -5.61 2.56 7.97
CA SER A 291 -4.55 1.55 7.99
C SER A 291 -5.05 0.17 7.53
N LEU A 292 -6.28 -0.20 7.91
CA LEU A 292 -6.91 -1.45 7.50
C LEU A 292 -7.29 -1.43 6.01
N LEU A 293 -7.79 -0.29 5.51
CA LEU A 293 -8.05 -0.10 4.08
C LEU A 293 -6.77 -0.26 3.27
N LEU A 294 -5.71 0.50 3.58
CA LEU A 294 -4.42 0.41 2.88
C LEU A 294 -3.83 -1.01 2.89
N SER A 295 -3.91 -1.70 4.03
CA SER A 295 -3.43 -3.08 4.11
C SER A 295 -4.24 -4.02 3.19
N SER A 296 -5.56 -3.85 3.15
CA SER A 296 -6.43 -4.70 2.34
C SER A 296 -6.33 -4.42 0.84
N THR A 297 -6.18 -3.16 0.44
CA THR A 297 -6.20 -2.73 -0.96
C THR A 297 -4.84 -2.85 -1.62
N ILE A 298 -3.74 -2.61 -0.89
CA ILE A 298 -2.37 -2.58 -1.44
C ILE A 298 -1.55 -3.75 -0.95
N ALA A 299 -1.38 -3.86 0.38
CA ALA A 299 -0.36 -4.73 0.96
C ALA A 299 -0.65 -6.23 0.78
N ASN A 300 -1.91 -6.64 0.97
CA ASN A 300 -2.29 -8.04 0.91
C ASN A 300 -2.25 -8.63 -0.53
N PRO A 301 -2.77 -7.95 -1.57
CA PRO A 301 -2.59 -8.37 -2.97
C PRO A 301 -1.12 -8.50 -3.37
N LEU A 302 -0.29 -7.50 -3.03
CA LEU A 302 1.14 -7.53 -3.34
C LEU A 302 1.86 -8.71 -2.67
N ARG A 303 1.52 -8.99 -1.41
CA ARG A 303 2.03 -10.17 -0.69
C ARG A 303 1.63 -11.48 -1.37
N ARG A 304 0.39 -11.58 -1.88
CA ARG A 304 -0.09 -12.78 -2.59
C ARG A 304 0.65 -12.99 -3.91
N LEU A 305 0.85 -11.94 -4.70
CA LEU A 305 1.64 -11.98 -5.93
C LEU A 305 3.09 -12.39 -5.64
N SER A 306 3.73 -11.77 -4.65
CA SER A 306 5.09 -12.11 -4.23
C SER A 306 5.20 -13.57 -3.78
N ALA A 307 4.25 -14.05 -2.97
CA ALA A 307 4.24 -15.45 -2.53
C ALA A 307 4.05 -16.43 -3.71
N ALA A 308 3.18 -16.10 -4.68
CA ALA A 308 2.99 -16.90 -5.88
C ALA A 308 4.27 -16.93 -6.74
N ALA A 309 4.91 -15.78 -6.97
CA ALA A 309 6.18 -15.70 -7.71
C ALA A 309 7.30 -16.53 -7.04
N ILE A 310 7.39 -16.52 -5.70
CA ILE A 310 8.36 -17.35 -4.97
C ILE A 310 8.05 -18.84 -5.14
N ARG A 311 6.78 -19.24 -5.21
CA ARG A 311 6.37 -20.63 -5.46
C ARG A 311 6.71 -21.08 -6.89
N VAL A 312 6.40 -20.25 -7.89
CA VAL A 312 6.80 -20.47 -9.30
C VAL A 312 8.32 -20.68 -9.39
N ARG A 313 9.12 -19.82 -8.75
CA ARG A 313 10.59 -19.95 -8.74
C ARG A 313 11.09 -21.25 -8.11
N ARG A 314 10.37 -21.79 -7.12
CA ARG A 314 10.79 -23.03 -6.43
C ARG A 314 10.39 -24.30 -7.17
N GLY A 315 9.70 -24.20 -8.32
CA GLY A 315 9.37 -25.34 -9.16
C GLY A 315 8.50 -26.38 -8.44
N ALA A 316 7.45 -25.94 -7.76
CA ALA A 316 6.46 -26.88 -7.22
C ALA A 316 5.90 -27.73 -8.37
N LYS A 317 5.68 -29.03 -8.12
CA LYS A 317 5.25 -30.02 -9.12
C LYS A 317 3.92 -29.70 -9.82
N GLU A 318 3.15 -28.75 -9.32
CA GLU A 318 1.93 -28.26 -9.93
C GLU A 318 2.17 -26.86 -10.51
N ARG A 319 1.65 -26.60 -11.71
CA ARG A 319 1.66 -25.27 -12.31
C ARG A 319 0.88 -24.33 -11.40
N GLU A 320 1.60 -23.52 -10.65
CA GLU A 320 1.00 -22.59 -9.71
C GLU A 320 0.41 -21.41 -10.48
N GLU A 321 -0.88 -21.17 -10.29
CA GLU A 321 -1.54 -20.03 -10.92
C GLU A 321 -1.20 -18.72 -10.20
N ILE A 322 -0.72 -17.75 -10.96
CA ILE A 322 -0.57 -16.38 -10.47
C ILE A 322 -1.97 -15.81 -10.22
N PRO A 323 -2.26 -15.28 -9.00
CA PRO A 323 -3.55 -14.69 -8.69
C PRO A 323 -3.95 -13.62 -9.70
N ASP A 324 -5.16 -13.75 -10.25
CA ASP A 324 -5.66 -12.77 -11.22
C ASP A 324 -6.29 -11.56 -10.54
N PHE A 325 -5.70 -10.41 -10.81
CA PHE A 325 -6.19 -9.11 -10.41
C PHE A 325 -6.53 -8.21 -11.62
N SER A 326 -6.75 -8.79 -12.80
CA SER A 326 -7.12 -8.09 -14.05
C SER A 326 -8.34 -7.17 -13.92
N ALA A 327 -9.28 -7.49 -13.03
CA ALA A 327 -10.44 -6.65 -12.75
C ALA A 327 -10.06 -5.30 -12.09
N ARG A 328 -8.84 -5.17 -11.56
CA ARG A 328 -8.32 -3.91 -11.01
C ARG A 328 -7.72 -3.08 -12.14
N GLN A 329 -8.13 -1.82 -12.24
CA GLN A 329 -7.56 -0.85 -13.17
C GLN A 329 -6.45 -0.02 -12.51
N ASP A 330 -5.55 -0.67 -11.78
CA ASP A 330 -4.42 -0.05 -11.09
C ASP A 330 -3.11 -0.76 -11.42
N GLU A 331 -1.99 -0.25 -10.91
CA GLU A 331 -0.65 -0.81 -11.15
C GLU A 331 -0.53 -2.26 -10.64
N ILE A 332 -1.30 -2.63 -9.63
CA ILE A 332 -1.33 -3.99 -9.09
C ILE A 332 -2.03 -4.95 -10.07
N GLY A 333 -3.11 -4.49 -10.72
CA GLY A 333 -3.76 -5.21 -11.82
C GLY A 333 -2.80 -5.45 -12.98
N ASN A 334 -2.13 -4.40 -13.46
CA ASN A 334 -1.15 -4.50 -14.56
C ASN A 334 0.01 -5.44 -14.20
N LEU A 335 0.52 -5.36 -12.95
CA LEU A 335 1.57 -6.25 -12.47
C LEU A 335 1.12 -7.72 -12.44
N SER A 336 -0.12 -7.99 -12.01
CA SER A 336 -0.70 -9.35 -12.00
C SER A 336 -0.78 -9.93 -13.42
N VAL A 337 -1.23 -9.13 -14.39
CA VAL A 337 -1.30 -9.54 -15.81
C VAL A 337 0.08 -9.85 -16.34
N ALA A 338 1.04 -8.92 -16.19
CA ALA A 338 2.41 -9.10 -16.69
C ALA A 338 3.11 -10.31 -16.05
N LEU A 339 2.95 -10.51 -14.73
CA LEU A 339 3.55 -11.65 -14.03
C LEU A 339 2.95 -12.98 -14.51
N ARG A 340 1.65 -13.01 -14.79
CA ARG A 340 0.96 -14.19 -15.33
C ARG A 340 1.44 -14.50 -16.75
N GLU A 341 1.47 -13.51 -17.64
CA GLU A 341 1.97 -13.68 -19.02
C GLU A 341 3.41 -14.21 -19.05
N MET A 342 4.29 -13.64 -18.23
CA MET A 342 5.66 -14.12 -18.10
C MET A 342 5.73 -15.57 -17.60
N THR A 343 4.87 -15.93 -16.63
CA THR A 343 4.83 -17.28 -16.05
C THR A 343 4.28 -18.29 -17.05
N THR A 344 3.24 -17.95 -17.80
CA THR A 344 2.69 -18.78 -18.88
C THR A 344 3.74 -19.00 -19.97
N ALA A 345 4.39 -17.94 -20.46
CA ALA A 345 5.45 -18.06 -21.47
C ALA A 345 6.63 -18.92 -20.97
N LEU A 346 6.95 -18.87 -19.68
CA LEU A 346 7.95 -19.75 -19.07
C LEU A 346 7.51 -21.21 -19.10
N TYR A 347 6.27 -21.52 -18.71
CA TYR A 347 5.74 -22.88 -18.74
C TYR A 347 5.66 -23.44 -20.16
N ASP A 348 5.17 -22.65 -21.13
CA ASP A 348 5.12 -23.06 -22.54
C ASP A 348 6.51 -23.40 -23.07
N ARG A 349 7.53 -22.64 -22.65
CA ARG A 349 8.93 -22.92 -23.00
C ARG A 349 9.47 -24.20 -22.35
N ILE A 350 9.13 -24.45 -21.08
CA ILE A 350 9.53 -25.68 -20.40
C ILE A 350 8.89 -26.89 -21.08
N ASP A 351 7.59 -26.84 -21.37
CA ASP A 351 6.89 -27.91 -22.09
C ASP A 351 7.51 -28.19 -23.46
N ALA A 352 7.85 -27.13 -24.20
CA ALA A 352 8.51 -27.25 -25.49
C ALA A 352 9.90 -27.92 -25.39
N ILE A 353 10.65 -27.65 -24.30
CA ILE A 353 11.94 -28.29 -24.03
C ILE A 353 11.75 -29.75 -23.62
N GLU A 354 10.78 -30.07 -22.76
CA GLU A 354 10.50 -31.43 -22.33
C GLU A 354 10.04 -32.31 -23.50
N SER A 355 9.11 -31.81 -24.32
CA SER A 355 8.69 -32.49 -25.56
C SER A 355 9.87 -32.72 -26.50
N PHE A 356 10.71 -31.70 -26.71
CA PHE A 356 11.90 -31.83 -27.54
C PHE A 356 12.86 -32.90 -27.03
N ALA A 357 13.12 -32.94 -25.72
CA ALA A 357 14.00 -33.93 -25.12
C ALA A 357 13.44 -35.35 -25.24
N ALA A 358 12.12 -35.52 -25.11
CA ALA A 358 11.44 -36.79 -25.31
C ALA A 358 11.58 -37.26 -26.77
N ASP A 359 11.30 -36.39 -27.73
CA ASP A 359 11.37 -36.70 -29.16
C ASP A 359 12.80 -37.09 -29.58
N VAL A 360 13.79 -36.30 -29.14
CA VAL A 360 15.23 -36.59 -29.36
C VAL A 360 15.60 -37.96 -28.78
N SER A 361 15.12 -38.29 -27.58
CA SER A 361 15.42 -39.56 -26.93
C SER A 361 14.85 -40.74 -27.72
N HIS A 362 13.64 -40.60 -28.26
CA HIS A 362 13.02 -41.63 -29.11
C HIS A 362 13.79 -41.80 -30.43
N GLU A 363 14.13 -40.71 -31.10
CA GLU A 363 14.80 -40.75 -32.39
C GLU A 363 16.27 -41.20 -32.34
N LEU A 364 16.96 -41.00 -31.21
CA LEU A 364 18.28 -41.60 -30.98
C LEU A 364 18.19 -43.11 -30.66
N LYS A 365 17.16 -43.54 -29.92
CA LYS A 365 16.99 -44.93 -29.49
C LYS A 365 16.75 -45.88 -30.68
N ASN A 366 16.06 -45.41 -31.71
CA ASN A 366 15.73 -46.18 -32.91
C ASN A 366 16.99 -46.69 -33.67
N PRO A 367 17.89 -45.83 -34.18
CA PRO A 367 19.11 -46.26 -34.87
C PRO A 367 20.08 -46.99 -33.93
N LEU A 368 20.14 -46.63 -32.63
CA LEU A 368 20.96 -47.38 -31.66
C LEU A 368 20.48 -48.82 -31.48
N THR A 369 19.16 -49.04 -31.47
CA THR A 369 18.58 -50.38 -31.36
C THR A 369 18.85 -51.19 -32.63
N SER A 370 18.67 -50.58 -33.80
CA SER A 370 19.00 -51.19 -35.10
C SER A 370 20.48 -51.55 -35.21
N LEU A 371 21.38 -50.62 -34.85
CA LEU A 371 22.83 -50.85 -34.80
C LEU A 371 23.20 -52.02 -33.91
N ARG A 372 22.66 -52.05 -32.68
CA ARG A 372 22.90 -53.14 -31.74
C ARG A 372 22.45 -54.48 -32.34
N SER A 373 21.24 -54.55 -32.89
CA SER A 373 20.73 -55.78 -33.52
C SER A 373 21.58 -56.21 -34.71
N ALA A 374 22.03 -55.27 -35.56
CA ALA A 374 22.88 -55.58 -36.69
C ALA A 374 24.27 -56.09 -36.26
N VAL A 375 24.89 -55.46 -35.25
CA VAL A 375 26.19 -55.87 -34.69
C VAL A 375 26.10 -57.23 -33.99
N GLU A 376 25.02 -57.50 -33.23
CA GLU A 376 24.79 -58.80 -32.58
C GLU A 376 24.51 -59.92 -33.60
N THR A 377 23.90 -59.59 -34.74
CA THR A 377 23.55 -60.56 -35.80
C THR A 377 24.71 -60.80 -36.77
N LEU A 378 25.64 -59.85 -36.90
CA LEU A 378 26.76 -59.95 -37.85
C LEU A 378 27.61 -61.22 -37.71
N PRO A 379 27.95 -61.71 -36.50
CA PRO A 379 28.65 -62.98 -36.32
C PRO A 379 27.84 -64.22 -36.73
N LEU A 380 26.50 -64.12 -36.71
CA LEU A 380 25.58 -65.23 -37.02
C LEU A 380 25.30 -65.34 -38.53
N ALA A 381 25.67 -64.33 -39.32
CA ALA A 381 25.45 -64.31 -40.76
C ALA A 381 26.38 -65.28 -41.52
N LYS A 382 25.78 -66.27 -42.19
CA LYS A 382 26.51 -67.36 -42.86
C LYS A 382 26.95 -67.06 -44.30
N THR A 383 26.30 -66.11 -44.97
CA THR A 383 26.59 -65.73 -46.36
C THR A 383 27.23 -64.35 -46.42
N ASP A 384 28.13 -64.14 -47.38
CA ASP A 384 28.75 -62.83 -47.59
C ASP A 384 27.72 -61.75 -47.95
N VAL A 385 26.66 -62.13 -48.68
CA VAL A 385 25.53 -61.23 -48.98
C VAL A 385 24.83 -60.73 -47.71
N SER A 386 24.58 -61.60 -46.72
CA SER A 386 23.95 -61.21 -45.46
C SER A 386 24.87 -60.36 -44.59
N LYS A 387 26.17 -60.64 -44.57
CA LYS A 387 27.17 -59.80 -43.88
C LYS A 387 27.24 -58.41 -44.50
N GLN A 388 27.28 -58.32 -45.82
CA GLN A 388 27.29 -57.06 -46.55
C GLN A 388 26.06 -56.20 -46.19
N ARG A 389 24.87 -56.81 -46.19
CA ARG A 389 23.62 -56.12 -45.79
C ARG A 389 23.66 -55.58 -44.36
N LEU A 390 24.17 -56.36 -43.41
CA LEU A 390 24.28 -55.91 -42.01
C LEU A 390 25.31 -54.78 -41.86
N LEU A 391 26.44 -54.85 -42.59
CA LEU A 391 27.42 -53.76 -42.64
C LEU A 391 26.83 -52.49 -43.28
N ASP A 392 26.00 -52.64 -44.32
CA ASP A 392 25.30 -51.52 -44.94
C ASP A 392 24.31 -50.87 -43.97
N VAL A 393 23.55 -51.65 -43.21
CA VAL A 393 22.68 -51.15 -42.12
C VAL A 393 23.49 -50.39 -41.08
N ILE A 394 24.61 -50.95 -40.62
CA ILE A 394 25.47 -50.29 -39.63
C ILE A 394 26.00 -48.94 -40.16
N GLN A 395 26.57 -48.92 -41.37
CA GLN A 395 27.07 -47.68 -41.96
C GLN A 395 25.96 -46.65 -42.18
N HIS A 396 24.79 -47.12 -42.59
CA HIS A 396 23.63 -46.27 -42.80
C HIS A 396 23.19 -45.60 -41.50
N ASP A 397 23.02 -46.37 -40.42
CA ASP A 397 22.53 -45.87 -39.13
C ASP A 397 23.55 -44.99 -38.40
N VAL A 398 24.86 -45.24 -38.58
CA VAL A 398 25.92 -44.33 -38.10
C VAL A 398 25.85 -42.98 -38.80
N ARG A 399 25.71 -42.96 -40.13
CA ARG A 399 25.55 -41.70 -40.88
C ARG A 399 24.25 -40.98 -40.51
N ARG A 400 23.19 -41.72 -40.18
CA ARG A 400 21.93 -41.15 -39.70
C ARG A 400 22.11 -40.50 -38.33
N LEU A 401 22.77 -41.16 -37.39
CA LEU A 401 23.07 -40.61 -36.05
C LEU A 401 23.91 -39.32 -36.14
N ASP A 402 24.96 -39.32 -36.96
CA ASP A 402 25.85 -38.16 -37.14
C ASP A 402 25.08 -36.92 -37.65
N ARG A 403 24.20 -37.13 -38.64
CA ARG A 403 23.30 -36.08 -39.15
C ARG A 403 22.30 -35.61 -38.09
N LEU A 404 21.66 -36.53 -37.37
CA LEU A 404 20.68 -36.19 -36.34
C LEU A 404 21.30 -35.40 -35.18
N ILE A 405 22.52 -35.77 -34.76
CA ILE A 405 23.27 -35.03 -33.73
C ILE A 405 23.63 -33.63 -34.23
N SER A 406 24.07 -33.50 -35.49
CA SER A 406 24.40 -32.20 -36.09
C SER A 406 23.17 -31.30 -36.15
N ASP A 407 22.04 -31.81 -36.65
CA ASP A 407 20.78 -31.07 -36.75
C ASP A 407 20.27 -30.62 -35.37
N ILE A 408 20.39 -31.46 -34.34
CA ILE A 408 20.04 -31.11 -32.95
C ILE A 408 20.98 -30.02 -32.42
N SER A 409 22.28 -30.13 -32.68
CA SER A 409 23.27 -29.13 -32.24
C SER A 409 22.96 -27.77 -32.85
N ASP A 410 22.66 -27.75 -34.15
CA ASP A 410 22.32 -26.54 -34.89
C ASP A 410 21.00 -25.93 -34.42
N ALA A 411 19.97 -26.75 -34.20
CA ALA A 411 18.70 -26.31 -33.64
C ALA A 411 18.85 -25.69 -32.24
N SER A 412 19.65 -26.30 -31.37
CA SER A 412 19.90 -25.82 -30.00
C SER A 412 20.71 -24.51 -29.98
N ARG A 413 21.61 -24.31 -30.95
CA ARG A 413 22.41 -23.07 -31.07
C ARG A 413 21.64 -21.90 -31.66
N LEU A 414 20.60 -22.18 -32.46
CA LEU A 414 19.88 -21.18 -33.26
C LEU A 414 19.37 -20.00 -32.42
N ASP A 415 18.66 -20.27 -31.31
CA ASP A 415 18.09 -19.23 -30.44
C ASP A 415 19.15 -18.27 -29.89
N ALA A 416 20.31 -18.80 -29.53
CA ALA A 416 21.38 -18.03 -28.91
C ALA A 416 22.22 -17.25 -29.93
N GLU A 417 22.22 -17.64 -31.20
CA GLU A 417 22.86 -16.91 -32.28
C GLU A 417 21.97 -15.80 -32.83
N LEU A 418 20.67 -16.07 -33.02
CA LEU A 418 19.69 -15.05 -33.42
C LEU A 418 19.62 -13.87 -32.42
N ALA A 419 19.86 -14.13 -31.13
CA ALA A 419 19.91 -13.10 -30.09
C ALA A 419 21.25 -12.36 -29.98
N ARG A 420 22.35 -12.89 -30.56
CA ARG A 420 23.71 -12.34 -30.41
C ARG A 420 24.20 -11.55 -31.62
N THR A 421 23.66 -11.83 -32.80
CA THR A 421 24.08 -11.19 -34.05
C THR A 421 23.02 -10.20 -34.50
N ASP A 422 23.42 -8.96 -34.77
CA ASP A 422 22.49 -7.96 -35.33
C ASP A 422 22.06 -8.36 -36.74
N ALA A 423 20.76 -8.21 -37.02
CA ALA A 423 20.23 -8.40 -38.36
C ALA A 423 20.84 -7.36 -39.31
N ALA A 424 21.29 -7.80 -40.48
CA ALA A 424 21.87 -6.95 -41.51
C ALA A 424 21.01 -6.99 -42.79
N PRO A 425 21.10 -5.96 -43.66
CA PRO A 425 20.48 -6.01 -44.98
C PRO A 425 21.07 -7.14 -45.83
N VAL A 426 20.24 -8.11 -46.20
CA VAL A 426 20.58 -9.27 -47.04
C VAL A 426 19.95 -9.11 -48.42
N ASP A 427 20.77 -9.17 -49.46
CA ASP A 427 20.30 -9.22 -50.85
C ASP A 427 19.91 -10.65 -51.23
N MET A 428 18.60 -10.92 -51.30
CA MET A 428 18.09 -12.26 -51.60
C MET A 428 18.43 -12.73 -53.00
N GLU A 429 18.61 -11.83 -53.97
CA GLU A 429 18.94 -12.22 -55.35
C GLU A 429 20.34 -12.83 -55.41
N VAL A 430 21.29 -12.22 -54.70
CA VAL A 430 22.68 -12.70 -54.58
C VAL A 430 22.74 -14.00 -53.79
N VAL A 431 22.09 -14.07 -52.62
CA VAL A 431 22.10 -15.26 -51.76
C VAL A 431 21.49 -16.47 -52.48
N LEU A 432 20.29 -16.31 -53.07
CA LEU A 432 19.64 -17.39 -53.81
C LEU A 432 20.42 -17.80 -55.05
N GLY A 433 20.98 -16.84 -55.79
CA GLY A 433 21.82 -17.12 -56.96
C GLY A 433 23.00 -18.03 -56.61
N ASN A 434 23.75 -17.68 -55.57
CA ASN A 434 24.89 -18.46 -55.09
C ASN A 434 24.47 -19.87 -54.63
N LEU A 435 23.39 -19.98 -53.85
CA LEU A 435 22.92 -21.27 -53.32
C LEU A 435 22.40 -22.20 -54.42
N VAL A 436 21.68 -21.67 -55.41
CA VAL A 436 21.22 -22.46 -56.55
C VAL A 436 22.40 -22.91 -57.41
N GLU A 437 23.40 -22.05 -57.62
CA GLU A 437 24.61 -22.42 -58.36
C GLU A 437 25.36 -23.58 -57.67
N ILE A 438 25.57 -23.48 -56.37
CA ILE A 438 26.16 -24.56 -55.56
C ILE A 438 25.31 -25.84 -55.69
N SER A 439 23.98 -25.72 -55.59
CA SER A 439 23.06 -26.85 -55.69
C SER A 439 23.09 -27.55 -57.05
N ARG A 440 23.32 -26.80 -58.15
CA ARG A 440 23.51 -27.35 -59.50
C ARG A 440 24.82 -28.12 -59.64
N GLN A 441 25.88 -27.71 -58.94
CA GLN A 441 27.19 -28.36 -58.98
C GLN A 441 27.21 -29.69 -58.20
N ILE A 442 26.39 -29.81 -57.14
CA ILE A 442 26.22 -31.04 -56.38
C ILE A 442 25.43 -32.06 -57.21
N ARG A 443 26.05 -32.67 -58.21
CA ARG A 443 25.48 -33.81 -58.94
C ARG A 443 25.47 -35.01 -58.02
N SER A 444 24.28 -35.45 -57.60
CA SER A 444 24.13 -36.78 -57.05
C SER A 444 24.41 -37.76 -58.18
N SER A 445 25.43 -38.60 -58.05
CA SER A 445 25.82 -39.61 -59.03
C SER A 445 24.68 -40.60 -59.37
N LYS A 446 23.56 -40.55 -58.64
CA LYS A 446 22.42 -41.45 -58.77
C LYS A 446 21.14 -40.81 -59.35
N LYS A 447 20.95 -39.47 -59.29
CA LYS A 447 19.72 -38.80 -59.77
C LYS A 447 20.04 -37.44 -60.43
N PRO A 448 19.97 -37.31 -61.77
CA PRO A 448 20.10 -36.02 -62.44
C PRO A 448 18.84 -35.16 -62.21
N VAL A 449 19.02 -33.97 -61.65
CA VAL A 449 17.94 -33.02 -61.36
C VAL A 449 18.25 -31.70 -62.04
N ASP A 450 17.30 -31.15 -62.78
CA ASP A 450 17.40 -29.83 -63.38
C ASP A 450 16.87 -28.77 -62.40
N ILE A 451 17.66 -27.74 -62.14
CA ILE A 451 17.32 -26.67 -61.18
C ILE A 451 17.25 -25.34 -61.93
N GLU A 452 16.03 -24.85 -62.11
CA GLU A 452 15.76 -23.56 -62.73
C GLU A 452 15.65 -22.46 -61.66
N TYR A 453 16.24 -21.30 -61.92
CA TYR A 453 16.16 -20.13 -61.04
C TYR A 453 15.60 -18.96 -61.82
N VAL A 454 14.48 -18.41 -61.34
CA VAL A 454 13.75 -17.34 -62.00
C VAL A 454 13.56 -16.19 -61.02
N VAL A 455 13.94 -14.98 -61.44
CA VAL A 455 13.71 -13.74 -60.68
C VAL A 455 12.66 -12.92 -61.42
N GLU A 456 11.55 -12.62 -60.75
CA GLU A 456 10.48 -11.81 -61.32
C GLU A 456 10.80 -10.32 -61.20
N HIS A 457 11.43 -9.76 -62.23
CA HIS A 457 11.64 -8.32 -62.34
C HIS A 457 10.38 -7.64 -62.91
N LYS A 458 9.80 -6.69 -62.16
CA LYS A 458 8.77 -5.80 -62.72
C LYS A 458 9.43 -4.81 -63.68
N GLN A 459 9.00 -4.81 -64.94
CA GLN A 459 9.50 -3.87 -65.96
C GLN A 459 9.38 -2.42 -65.48
N GLY A 460 10.51 -1.69 -65.46
CA GLY A 460 10.55 -0.25 -65.19
C GLY A 460 10.90 0.18 -63.76
N GLN A 461 11.08 -0.73 -62.79
CA GLN A 461 11.56 -0.39 -61.44
C GLN A 461 12.84 -1.17 -61.08
N LYS A 462 13.84 -0.49 -60.51
CA LYS A 462 14.97 -1.12 -59.81
C LYS A 462 14.47 -1.70 -58.49
N VAL A 463 13.75 -2.82 -58.57
CA VAL A 463 13.27 -3.53 -57.39
C VAL A 463 14.47 -4.17 -56.71
N ARG A 464 14.76 -3.78 -55.46
CA ARG A 464 15.77 -4.44 -54.62
C ARG A 464 15.10 -5.59 -53.85
N TYR A 465 15.73 -6.76 -53.75
CA TYR A 465 15.20 -7.88 -52.96
C TYR A 465 15.86 -7.95 -51.58
N ILE A 466 15.90 -6.81 -50.88
CA ILE A 466 16.57 -6.68 -49.58
C ILE A 466 15.62 -7.07 -48.45
N VAL A 467 16.07 -7.96 -47.58
CA VAL A 467 15.42 -8.34 -46.32
C VAL A 467 16.38 -8.08 -45.17
N ASN A 468 15.88 -7.74 -43.98
CA ASN A 468 16.74 -7.60 -42.81
C ASN A 468 16.85 -8.95 -42.09
N GLY A 469 18.07 -9.47 -41.89
CA GLY A 469 18.24 -10.80 -41.32
C GLY A 469 19.67 -11.32 -41.27
N HIS A 470 19.80 -12.63 -41.09
CA HIS A 470 21.07 -13.35 -41.13
C HIS A 470 21.17 -14.17 -42.42
N ASP A 471 22.09 -13.79 -43.29
CA ASP A 471 22.32 -14.41 -44.60
C ASP A 471 22.51 -15.94 -44.53
N LEU A 472 23.34 -16.41 -43.58
CA LEU A 472 23.60 -17.84 -43.37
C LEU A 472 22.34 -18.62 -42.96
N ARG A 473 21.48 -18.03 -42.10
CA ARG A 473 20.27 -18.69 -41.60
C ARG A 473 19.15 -18.69 -42.64
N ILE A 474 18.98 -17.58 -43.37
CA ILE A 474 18.06 -17.54 -44.51
C ILE A 474 18.52 -18.51 -45.59
N GLY A 475 19.83 -18.58 -45.86
CA GLY A 475 20.40 -19.56 -46.78
C GLY A 475 20.15 -21.00 -46.36
N GLN A 476 20.22 -21.31 -45.06
CA GLN A 476 19.89 -22.62 -44.51
C GLN A 476 18.44 -23.04 -44.84
N ILE A 477 17.47 -22.13 -44.76
CA ILE A 477 16.08 -22.42 -45.16
C ILE A 477 16.05 -22.90 -46.60
N VAL A 478 16.67 -22.15 -47.50
CA VAL A 478 16.63 -22.41 -48.94
C VAL A 478 17.33 -23.72 -49.27
N THR A 479 18.51 -23.96 -48.70
CA THR A 479 19.23 -25.24 -48.85
C THR A 479 18.36 -26.41 -48.40
N ASN A 480 17.73 -26.32 -47.23
CA ASN A 480 16.82 -27.36 -46.72
C ASN A 480 15.65 -27.61 -47.68
N LEU A 481 15.05 -26.56 -48.25
CA LEU A 481 13.95 -26.68 -49.21
C LEU A 481 14.40 -27.33 -50.53
N ILE A 482 15.57 -26.96 -51.05
CA ILE A 482 16.13 -27.54 -52.28
C ILE A 482 16.49 -29.01 -52.05
N GLU A 483 17.13 -29.35 -50.92
CA GLU A 483 17.45 -30.74 -50.58
C GLU A 483 16.20 -31.59 -50.38
N ASN A 484 15.16 -31.02 -49.76
CA ASN A 484 13.86 -31.67 -49.64
C ASN A 484 13.27 -31.95 -51.03
N ALA A 485 13.20 -30.94 -51.91
CA ALA A 485 12.73 -31.09 -53.28
C ALA A 485 13.52 -32.18 -54.06
N ARG A 486 14.85 -32.15 -54.00
CA ARG A 486 15.74 -33.15 -54.65
C ARG A 486 15.47 -34.58 -54.19
N SER A 487 14.98 -34.76 -52.97
CA SER A 487 14.72 -36.08 -52.42
C SER A 487 13.39 -36.69 -52.86
N PHE A 488 12.43 -35.88 -53.31
CA PHE A 488 11.09 -36.31 -53.74
C PHE A 488 10.87 -36.28 -55.26
N VAL A 489 11.75 -35.63 -56.03
CA VAL A 489 11.65 -35.63 -57.50
C VAL A 489 11.88 -37.02 -58.11
N PRO A 490 11.23 -37.34 -59.26
CA PRO A 490 11.42 -38.60 -59.97
C PRO A 490 12.88 -38.82 -60.43
N GLU A 491 13.31 -40.08 -60.51
CA GLU A 491 14.69 -40.42 -60.94
C GLU A 491 15.01 -40.01 -62.38
N LYS A 492 13.99 -40.00 -63.23
CA LYS A 492 14.07 -39.54 -64.62
C LYS A 492 13.24 -38.27 -64.74
N GLN A 493 13.85 -37.19 -65.23
CA GLN A 493 13.22 -35.87 -65.42
C GLN A 493 12.85 -35.14 -64.11
N GLY A 494 13.69 -35.24 -63.08
CA GLY A 494 13.53 -34.43 -61.86
C GLY A 494 13.74 -32.95 -62.16
N ARG A 495 12.80 -32.10 -61.73
CA ARG A 495 12.82 -30.65 -61.95
C ARG A 495 12.52 -29.93 -60.65
N ILE A 496 13.32 -28.89 -60.36
CA ILE A 496 13.14 -27.98 -59.25
C ILE A 496 13.14 -26.56 -59.80
N MET A 497 12.15 -25.77 -59.43
CA MET A 497 12.05 -24.37 -59.80
C MET A 497 12.15 -23.52 -58.54
N VAL A 498 13.15 -22.63 -58.50
CA VAL A 498 13.30 -21.63 -57.46
C VAL A 498 12.89 -20.28 -58.03
N ARG A 499 11.82 -19.69 -57.51
CA ARG A 499 11.32 -18.39 -57.96
C ARG A 499 11.47 -17.34 -56.87
N LEU A 500 12.12 -16.22 -57.19
CA LEU A 500 12.19 -15.03 -56.34
C LEU A 500 11.23 -13.98 -56.90
N SER A 501 10.29 -13.54 -56.08
CA SER A 501 9.38 -12.44 -56.40
C SER A 501 9.28 -11.46 -55.24
N ARG A 502 8.77 -10.25 -55.52
CA ARG A 502 8.57 -9.22 -54.48
C ARG A 502 7.17 -8.63 -54.58
N THR A 503 6.48 -8.66 -53.45
CA THR A 503 5.26 -7.88 -53.19
C THR A 503 5.63 -6.54 -52.53
N ARG A 504 4.70 -5.58 -52.41
CA ARG A 504 4.97 -4.22 -51.90
C ARG A 504 5.84 -4.20 -50.63
N SER A 505 5.57 -5.08 -49.66
CA SER A 505 6.24 -5.12 -48.35
C SER A 505 6.95 -6.45 -48.04
N ARG A 506 7.00 -7.40 -48.99
CA ARG A 506 7.51 -8.76 -48.71
C ARG A 506 8.26 -9.34 -49.89
N CYS A 507 9.39 -9.99 -49.62
CA CYS A 507 10.09 -10.87 -50.57
C CYS A 507 9.50 -12.28 -50.44
N VAL A 508 9.22 -12.92 -51.56
CA VAL A 508 8.61 -14.25 -51.63
C VAL A 508 9.54 -15.15 -52.41
N VAL A 509 10.01 -16.21 -51.76
CA VAL A 509 10.81 -17.27 -52.37
C VAL A 509 9.93 -18.51 -52.47
N GLN A 510 9.78 -19.04 -53.68
CA GLN A 510 9.05 -20.27 -53.94
C GLN A 510 10.02 -21.36 -54.38
N VAL A 511 9.94 -22.54 -53.78
CA VAL A 511 10.66 -23.73 -54.21
C VAL A 511 9.62 -24.76 -54.63
N GLU A 512 9.58 -25.06 -55.91
CA GLU A 512 8.61 -25.96 -56.55
C GLU A 512 9.34 -27.22 -57.05
N ASP A 513 8.75 -28.39 -56.84
CA ASP A 513 9.24 -29.66 -57.36
C ASP A 513 8.18 -30.37 -58.20
N ASN A 514 8.59 -31.37 -58.99
CA ASN A 514 7.69 -32.25 -59.76
C ASN A 514 7.53 -33.65 -59.13
N GLY A 515 7.61 -33.74 -57.81
CA GLY A 515 7.42 -34.97 -57.05
C GLY A 515 5.94 -35.38 -56.91
N PRO A 516 5.63 -36.34 -56.02
CA PRO A 516 4.26 -36.79 -55.78
C PRO A 516 3.37 -35.75 -55.07
N GLY A 517 3.95 -34.65 -54.58
CA GLY A 517 3.30 -33.67 -53.72
C GLY A 517 3.14 -34.15 -52.28
N ILE A 518 2.33 -33.44 -51.50
CA ILE A 518 2.09 -33.67 -50.08
C ILE A 518 0.65 -34.14 -49.88
N LEU A 519 0.43 -35.18 -49.07
CA LEU A 519 -0.95 -35.58 -48.74
C LEU A 519 -1.67 -34.43 -48.01
N VAL A 520 -2.92 -34.13 -48.40
CA VAL A 520 -3.67 -32.96 -47.89
C VAL A 520 -3.78 -32.96 -46.38
N GLU A 521 -3.92 -34.14 -45.76
CA GLU A 521 -3.99 -34.34 -44.31
C GLU A 521 -2.67 -34.01 -43.58
N ASN A 522 -1.55 -33.96 -44.31
CA ASN A 522 -0.21 -33.86 -43.78
C ASN A 522 0.45 -32.49 -44.03
N ILE A 523 -0.18 -31.58 -44.78
CA ILE A 523 0.43 -30.29 -45.20
C ILE A 523 0.95 -29.47 -44.02
N ASP A 524 0.21 -29.39 -42.91
CA ASP A 524 0.68 -28.68 -41.72
C ASP A 524 1.65 -29.51 -40.88
N ARG A 525 1.49 -30.83 -40.90
CA ARG A 525 2.27 -31.79 -40.11
C ARG A 525 3.70 -31.94 -40.60
N ILE A 526 4.01 -31.64 -41.87
CA ILE A 526 5.39 -31.69 -42.39
C ILE A 526 6.34 -30.71 -41.69
N PHE A 527 5.81 -29.72 -40.97
CA PHE A 527 6.60 -28.78 -40.16
C PHE A 527 6.76 -29.24 -38.70
N GLU A 528 6.10 -30.34 -38.30
CA GLU A 528 6.33 -30.98 -37.00
C GLU A 528 7.74 -31.58 -36.95
N ARG A 529 8.35 -31.57 -35.77
CA ARG A 529 9.69 -32.10 -35.56
C ARG A 529 9.69 -33.61 -35.77
N PHE A 530 10.73 -34.13 -36.41
CA PHE A 530 10.94 -35.55 -36.67
C PHE A 530 9.84 -36.22 -37.54
N TYR A 531 8.93 -35.43 -38.11
CA TYR A 531 7.90 -35.95 -39.00
C TYR A 531 8.48 -36.32 -40.37
N THR A 532 7.99 -37.41 -40.95
CA THR A 532 8.33 -37.86 -42.32
C THR A 532 7.21 -38.76 -42.86
N ASP A 533 6.75 -38.47 -44.07
CA ASP A 533 5.63 -39.17 -44.74
C ASP A 533 6.10 -40.05 -45.92
N ARG A 534 7.26 -40.70 -45.78
CA ARG A 534 7.85 -41.51 -46.87
C ARG A 534 7.32 -42.95 -46.84
N PRO A 535 6.84 -43.50 -47.97
CA PRO A 535 6.41 -44.90 -48.04
C PRO A 535 7.56 -45.88 -47.83
N ASP A 536 7.24 -47.04 -47.24
CA ASP A 536 8.18 -48.11 -46.90
C ASP A 536 8.88 -48.65 -48.16
N GLY A 537 10.13 -48.23 -48.41
CA GLY A 537 10.96 -48.77 -49.50
C GLY A 537 11.91 -47.75 -50.15
N GLU A 538 11.66 -46.45 -50.06
CA GLU A 538 12.64 -45.43 -50.42
C GLU A 538 13.52 -45.08 -49.22
N SER A 539 14.82 -44.89 -49.45
CA SER A 539 15.89 -44.79 -48.44
C SER A 539 15.52 -43.95 -47.22
N PHE A 540 14.94 -44.63 -46.22
CA PHE A 540 14.57 -44.09 -44.92
C PHE A 540 15.85 -43.78 -44.15
N GLY A 541 16.08 -42.52 -43.78
CA GLY A 541 17.26 -42.11 -43.02
C GLY A 541 18.26 -41.20 -43.75
N GLN A 542 17.91 -40.56 -44.87
CA GLN A 542 18.69 -39.43 -45.40
C GLN A 542 18.40 -38.12 -44.65
N ASN A 543 17.18 -37.94 -44.13
CA ASN A 543 16.73 -36.68 -43.52
C ASN A 543 16.28 -36.90 -42.06
N SER A 544 16.63 -35.99 -41.15
CA SER A 544 16.29 -36.11 -39.72
C SER A 544 14.84 -35.73 -39.37
N GLY A 545 14.05 -35.24 -40.33
CA GLY A 545 12.72 -34.67 -40.07
C GLY A 545 12.75 -33.34 -39.29
N LEU A 546 13.94 -32.78 -39.03
CA LEU A 546 14.11 -31.50 -38.34
C LEU A 546 14.19 -30.31 -39.30
N GLY A 547 14.68 -30.51 -40.53
CA GLY A 547 14.99 -29.43 -41.48
C GLY A 547 13.82 -28.47 -41.73
N LEU A 548 12.62 -28.96 -42.01
CA LEU A 548 11.44 -28.10 -42.27
C LEU A 548 10.97 -27.36 -41.01
N SER A 549 11.01 -28.01 -39.85
CA SER A 549 10.64 -27.40 -38.57
C SER A 549 11.61 -26.27 -38.17
N ILE A 550 12.92 -26.47 -38.41
CA ILE A 550 13.96 -25.46 -38.21
C ILE A 550 13.77 -24.33 -39.22
N SER A 551 13.55 -24.65 -40.50
CA SER A 551 13.31 -23.65 -41.53
C SER A 551 12.12 -22.73 -41.20
N ARG A 552 11.05 -23.29 -40.63
CA ARG A 552 9.89 -22.51 -40.17
C ARG A 552 10.24 -21.59 -38.99
N GLN A 553 10.98 -22.09 -38.00
CA GLN A 553 11.45 -21.27 -36.87
C GLN A 553 12.35 -20.13 -37.33
N ILE A 554 13.29 -20.38 -38.25
CA ILE A 554 14.15 -19.33 -38.81
C ILE A 554 13.29 -18.29 -39.54
N ALA A 555 12.32 -18.71 -40.36
CA ALA A 555 11.43 -17.79 -41.06
C ALA A 555 10.63 -16.90 -40.09
N GLU A 556 10.06 -17.48 -39.03
CA GLU A 556 9.27 -16.78 -38.01
C GLU A 556 10.14 -15.81 -37.19
N ALA A 557 11.38 -16.20 -36.83
CA ALA A 557 12.34 -15.33 -36.16
C ALA A 557 12.72 -14.09 -36.99
N HIS A 558 12.64 -14.18 -38.32
CA HIS A 558 12.85 -13.07 -39.25
C HIS A 558 11.56 -12.27 -39.54
N GLY A 559 10.48 -12.48 -38.77
CA GLY A 559 9.19 -11.83 -38.98
C GLY A 559 8.43 -12.32 -40.22
N GLY A 560 8.87 -13.44 -40.80
CA GLY A 560 8.31 -14.06 -42.00
C GLY A 560 7.40 -15.24 -41.71
N SER A 561 7.14 -16.04 -42.76
CA SER A 561 6.38 -17.28 -42.68
C SER A 561 6.84 -18.28 -43.74
N LEU A 562 6.81 -19.57 -43.41
CA LEU A 562 7.05 -20.67 -44.35
C LEU A 562 5.77 -21.51 -44.47
N ARG A 563 5.30 -21.73 -45.70
CA ARG A 563 4.09 -22.52 -46.00
C ARG A 563 4.38 -23.57 -47.06
N ALA A 564 3.55 -24.59 -47.12
CA ALA A 564 3.58 -25.60 -48.17
C ALA A 564 2.20 -25.76 -48.80
N GLU A 565 2.18 -25.98 -50.11
CA GLU A 565 0.98 -26.16 -50.92
C GLU A 565 1.28 -27.19 -52.02
N ASN A 566 0.25 -27.83 -52.57
CA ASN A 566 0.41 -28.67 -53.75
C ASN A 566 0.22 -27.86 -55.02
N ILE A 567 1.01 -28.18 -56.05
CA ILE A 567 0.81 -27.66 -57.40
C ILE A 567 -0.29 -28.50 -58.05
N LEU A 568 -1.42 -27.87 -58.38
CA LEU A 568 -2.58 -28.53 -58.98
C LEU A 568 -2.66 -28.20 -60.47
N GLU A 569 -2.97 -29.22 -61.27
CA GLU A 569 -3.33 -29.02 -62.68
C GLU A 569 -4.71 -28.34 -62.78
N PRO A 570 -4.84 -27.20 -63.51
CA PRO A 570 -6.06 -26.39 -63.51
C PRO A 570 -7.33 -27.12 -63.96
N GLU A 571 -7.21 -28.12 -64.84
CA GLU A 571 -8.35 -28.80 -65.47
C GLU A 571 -8.75 -30.10 -64.76
N THR A 572 -7.79 -30.78 -64.13
CA THR A 572 -7.99 -32.14 -63.60
C THR A 572 -7.85 -32.22 -62.08
N ALA A 573 -7.41 -31.14 -61.42
CA ALA A 573 -7.05 -31.09 -60.01
C ALA A 573 -6.00 -32.14 -59.60
N ARG A 574 -5.25 -32.69 -60.56
CA ARG A 574 -4.16 -33.64 -60.31
C ARG A 574 -2.98 -32.92 -59.68
N ILE A 575 -2.35 -33.56 -58.69
CA ILE A 575 -1.13 -33.06 -58.06
C ILE A 575 0.05 -33.24 -59.03
N LEU A 576 0.72 -32.14 -59.35
CA LEU A 576 1.90 -32.08 -60.21
C LEU A 576 3.22 -31.99 -59.42
N GLY A 577 3.13 -31.70 -58.12
CA GLY A 577 4.25 -31.64 -57.18
C GLY A 577 3.96 -30.76 -55.98
N ALA A 578 4.98 -30.46 -55.17
CA ALA A 578 4.87 -29.59 -54.01
C ALA A 578 5.47 -28.20 -54.27
N ARG A 579 4.94 -27.19 -53.56
CA ARG A 579 5.43 -25.81 -53.54
C ARG A 579 5.62 -25.37 -52.09
N PHE A 580 6.84 -24.98 -51.76
CA PHE A 580 7.16 -24.31 -50.51
C PHE A 580 7.28 -22.81 -50.73
N ILE A 581 6.64 -22.01 -49.88
CA ILE A 581 6.57 -20.56 -50.00
C ILE A 581 7.16 -19.92 -48.74
N LEU A 582 8.36 -19.38 -48.87
CA LEU A 582 9.00 -18.55 -47.85
C LEU A 582 8.65 -17.10 -48.11
N THR A 583 8.12 -16.42 -47.09
CA THR A 583 7.76 -15.00 -47.17
C THR A 583 8.50 -14.23 -46.08
N LEU A 584 9.33 -13.25 -46.46
CA LEU A 584 10.09 -12.41 -45.54
C LEU A 584 9.71 -10.92 -45.69
N PRO A 585 9.72 -10.12 -44.61
CA PRO A 585 9.55 -8.67 -44.71
C PRO A 585 10.65 -8.06 -45.57
N ALA A 586 10.28 -7.33 -46.61
CA ALA A 586 11.24 -6.62 -47.46
C ALA A 586 11.43 -5.20 -46.92
N GLU A 587 12.66 -4.70 -46.94
CA GLU A 587 12.89 -3.28 -46.67
C GLU A 587 12.10 -2.42 -47.67
N PRO A 588 11.44 -1.33 -47.22
CA PRO A 588 10.72 -0.45 -48.12
C PRO A 588 11.65 0.02 -49.25
N SER A 589 11.22 -0.17 -50.50
CA SER A 589 11.98 0.36 -51.64
C SER A 589 11.97 1.89 -51.50
N PRO A 590 13.13 2.55 -51.54
CA PRO A 590 13.21 4.01 -51.50
C PRO A 590 12.51 4.65 -52.71
#